data_AF-A0A2D7IMA0-F1
#
_entry.id   AF-A0A2D7IMA0-F1
#
_cell.length_a   1.000
_cell.length_b   1.000
_cell.length_c   1.000
_cell.angle_alpha   90.00
_cell.angle_beta   90.00
_cell.angle_gamma   90.00
#
_symmetry.space_group_name_H-M   'P 1'
#
loop_
_entity.id
_entity.type
_entity.pdbx_description
1 polymer ?
#
loop_
_entity_poly.entity_id
_entity_poly.type
_entity_poly.pdbx_seq_one_letter_code
_entity_poly.pdbx_strand_id
1 'polypeptide(L)'
;RKRPTEDYDLFIRLAKAGMRAGRLDQKLIKQRKHPNSMCGSDWDNIKKDIDVMRNEFVQDLGIEATDYEKKLHIAFVEQNLSILNQYQFGEVLSWSNKIIKANSINKIYSSTYFKEQLYLRLIRLIKRKESKNLLDMIKLRQSAEFYDKRISFRDLLYIYRYR
;
A
#
# COMPACT_ATOMS: atom_id res chain seq x y z
N ARG A 1 -13.23 -23.09 -4.10
CA ARG A 1 -13.35 -21.73 -4.70
C ARG A 1 -12.39 -21.68 -5.89
N LYS A 2 -12.82 -21.31 -7.09
CA LYS A 2 -11.87 -20.88 -8.14
C LYS A 2 -11.28 -19.55 -7.68
N ARG A 3 -10.03 -19.54 -7.19
CA ARG A 3 -9.32 -18.31 -6.87
C ARG A 3 -8.35 -18.04 -8.02
N PRO A 4 -8.66 -17.12 -8.94
CA PRO A 4 -7.74 -16.80 -10.03
C PRO A 4 -6.46 -16.08 -9.54
N THR A 5 -6.27 -15.93 -8.23
CA THR A 5 -5.20 -15.18 -7.56
C THR A 5 -4.40 -16.02 -6.54
N GLU A 6 -4.36 -17.35 -6.72
CA GLU A 6 -3.64 -18.27 -5.81
C GLU A 6 -2.18 -17.85 -5.55
N ASP A 7 -1.47 -17.37 -6.57
CA ASP A 7 -0.10 -16.89 -6.45
C ASP A 7 -0.01 -15.71 -5.47
N TYR A 8 -0.96 -14.77 -5.56
CA TYR A 8 -0.99 -13.60 -4.68
C TYR A 8 -1.22 -14.02 -3.23
N ASP A 9 -2.20 -14.89 -2.98
CA ASP A 9 -2.47 -15.45 -1.66
C ASP A 9 -1.26 -16.20 -1.09
N LEU A 10 -0.59 -17.02 -1.92
CA LEU A 10 0.63 -17.74 -1.54
C LEU A 10 1.73 -16.77 -1.08
N PHE A 11 2.03 -15.74 -1.86
CA PHE A 11 3.07 -14.77 -1.49
C PHE A 11 2.75 -14.02 -0.21
N ILE A 12 1.47 -13.74 0.05
CA ILE A 12 1.06 -13.10 1.30
C ILE A 12 1.22 -14.05 2.49
N ARG A 13 0.79 -15.31 2.35
CA ARG A 13 0.99 -16.32 3.40
C ARG A 13 2.46 -16.52 3.73
N LEU A 14 3.32 -16.57 2.71
CA LEU A 14 4.77 -16.64 2.89
C LEU A 14 5.33 -15.39 3.58
N ALA A 15 4.86 -14.19 3.21
CA ALA A 15 5.27 -12.95 3.87
C ALA A 15 4.84 -12.92 5.35
N LYS A 16 3.63 -13.39 5.69
CA LYS A 16 3.16 -13.55 7.08
C LYS A 16 4.01 -14.54 7.87
N ALA A 17 4.48 -15.61 7.23
CA ALA A 17 5.41 -16.58 7.81
C ALA A 17 6.85 -16.04 7.98
N GLY A 18 7.12 -14.79 7.62
CA GLY A 18 8.43 -14.15 7.76
C GLY A 18 9.38 -14.38 6.58
N MET A 19 8.89 -14.86 5.44
CA MET A 19 9.71 -15.00 4.23
C MET A 19 10.30 -13.65 3.84
N ARG A 20 11.62 -13.61 3.66
CA ARG A 20 12.32 -12.47 3.07
C ARG A 20 12.34 -12.63 1.56
N ALA A 21 11.75 -11.67 0.85
CA ALA A 21 11.74 -11.64 -0.60
C ALA A 21 12.56 -10.46 -1.12
N GLY A 22 13.28 -10.67 -2.22
CA GLY A 22 13.99 -9.63 -2.96
C GLY A 22 13.54 -9.64 -4.41
N ARG A 23 13.48 -8.47 -5.04
CA ARG A 23 13.21 -8.34 -6.47
C ARG A 23 14.53 -8.36 -7.23
N LEU A 24 14.64 -9.28 -8.20
CA LEU A 24 15.72 -9.26 -9.19
C LEU A 24 15.24 -8.45 -10.39
N ASP A 25 16.01 -7.43 -10.79
CA ASP A 25 15.66 -6.58 -11.95
C ASP A 25 16.07 -7.19 -13.30
N GLN A 26 16.50 -8.45 -13.30
CA GLN A 26 16.81 -9.20 -14.51
C GLN A 26 15.57 -9.97 -15.02
N LYS A 27 15.39 -9.99 -16.35
CA LYS A 27 14.36 -10.82 -16.99
C LYS A 27 14.79 -12.28 -16.96
N LEU A 28 14.30 -13.04 -15.98
CA LEU A 28 14.61 -14.47 -15.81
C LEU A 28 13.60 -15.40 -16.47
N ILE A 29 12.34 -14.97 -16.59
CA ILE A 29 11.22 -15.82 -17.03
C ILE A 29 10.51 -15.15 -18.22
N LYS A 30 10.19 -15.94 -19.24
CA LYS A 30 9.28 -15.57 -20.32
C LYS A 30 7.98 -16.36 -20.17
N GLN A 31 6.86 -15.69 -19.96
CA GLN A 31 5.55 -16.33 -19.84
C GLN A 31 4.88 -16.44 -21.22
N ARG A 32 4.33 -17.62 -21.53
CA ARG A 32 3.54 -17.83 -22.75
C ARG A 32 2.17 -17.17 -22.57
N LYS A 33 1.81 -16.24 -23.46
CA LYS A 33 0.46 -15.67 -23.52
C LYS A 33 -0.43 -16.59 -24.34
N HIS A 34 -1.41 -17.21 -23.71
CA HIS A 34 -2.46 -17.94 -24.42
C HIS A 34 -3.57 -16.97 -24.87
N PRO A 35 -4.24 -17.19 -26.01
CA PRO A 35 -5.38 -16.37 -26.45
C PRO A 35 -6.51 -16.33 -25.42
N ASN A 36 -6.70 -17.44 -24.70
CA ASN A 36 -7.67 -17.59 -23.61
C ASN A 36 -7.05 -17.39 -22.22
N SER A 37 -5.86 -16.79 -22.15
CA SER A 37 -5.18 -16.54 -20.89
C SER A 37 -6.01 -15.59 -20.04
N MET A 38 -6.37 -16.01 -18.81
CA MET A 38 -7.14 -15.18 -17.87
C MET A 38 -6.46 -13.84 -17.53
N CYS A 39 -5.16 -13.70 -17.78
CA CYS A 39 -4.39 -12.45 -17.64
C CYS A 39 -4.81 -11.30 -18.59
N GLY A 40 -5.94 -11.39 -19.30
CA GLY A 40 -6.47 -10.28 -20.12
C GLY A 40 -7.99 -10.26 -20.25
N SER A 41 -8.66 -11.40 -20.23
CA SER A 41 -10.12 -11.49 -20.41
C SER A 41 -10.92 -11.50 -19.11
N ASP A 42 -10.33 -11.87 -17.97
CA ASP A 42 -11.03 -12.00 -16.67
C ASP A 42 -10.47 -11.06 -15.58
N TRP A 43 -9.89 -9.95 -16.02
CA TRP A 43 -9.20 -9.01 -15.13
C TRP A 43 -10.12 -8.46 -14.04
N ASP A 44 -11.39 -8.22 -14.35
CA ASP A 44 -12.35 -7.70 -13.37
C ASP A 44 -12.62 -8.68 -12.22
N ASN A 45 -12.70 -9.98 -12.49
CA ASN A 45 -12.88 -10.97 -11.43
C ASN A 45 -11.58 -11.18 -10.63
N ILE A 46 -10.42 -11.18 -11.30
CA ILE A 46 -9.11 -11.16 -10.63
C ILE A 46 -9.00 -9.95 -9.70
N LYS A 47 -9.38 -8.77 -10.17
CA LYS A 47 -9.31 -7.52 -9.41
C LYS A 47 -10.21 -7.57 -8.18
N LYS A 48 -11.44 -8.06 -8.33
CA LYS A 48 -12.38 -8.25 -7.22
C LYS A 48 -11.80 -9.17 -6.15
N ASP A 49 -11.19 -10.29 -6.56
CA ASP A 49 -10.59 -11.26 -5.62
C ASP A 49 -9.38 -10.65 -4.89
N ILE A 50 -8.53 -9.87 -5.58
CA ILE A 50 -7.43 -9.11 -4.95
C ILE A 50 -7.95 -8.10 -3.93
N ASP A 51 -9.01 -7.37 -4.27
CA ASP A 51 -9.57 -6.35 -3.38
C ASP A 51 -10.25 -6.96 -2.15
N VAL A 52 -10.85 -8.14 -2.29
CA VAL A 52 -11.33 -8.94 -1.14
C VAL A 52 -10.15 -9.28 -0.22
N MET A 53 -9.07 -9.86 -0.76
CA MET A 53 -7.90 -10.23 0.05
C MET A 53 -7.25 -9.03 0.75
N ARG A 54 -7.18 -7.86 0.10
CA ARG A 54 -6.66 -6.64 0.74
C ARG A 54 -7.52 -6.21 1.93
N ASN A 55 -8.83 -6.34 1.82
CA ASN A 55 -9.72 -6.06 2.94
C ASN A 55 -9.59 -7.10 4.05
N GLU A 56 -9.40 -8.39 3.71
CA GLU A 56 -9.08 -9.44 4.68
C GLU A 56 -7.80 -9.11 5.46
N PHE A 57 -6.76 -8.55 4.83
CA PHE A 57 -5.53 -8.14 5.55
C PHE A 57 -5.75 -7.00 6.56
N VAL A 58 -6.71 -6.11 6.28
CA VAL A 58 -7.11 -5.08 7.23
C VAL A 58 -7.86 -5.69 8.42
N GLN A 59 -8.70 -6.70 8.15
CA GLN A 59 -9.39 -7.46 9.19
C GLN A 59 -8.44 -8.29 10.06
N ASP A 60 -7.40 -8.88 9.46
CA ASP A 60 -6.33 -9.60 10.19
C ASP A 60 -5.61 -8.69 11.20
N LEU A 61 -5.57 -7.39 10.91
CA LEU A 61 -5.06 -6.37 11.84
C LEU A 61 -6.08 -5.99 12.93
N GLY A 62 -7.23 -6.65 13.01
CA GLY A 62 -8.29 -6.33 13.97
C GLY A 62 -9.01 -5.01 13.67
N ILE A 63 -8.95 -4.53 12.42
CA ILE A 63 -9.62 -3.29 12.01
C ILE A 63 -10.94 -3.65 11.31
N GLU A 64 -12.05 -3.19 11.90
CA GLU A 64 -13.34 -3.13 11.20
C GLU A 64 -13.39 -1.85 10.36
N ALA A 65 -13.08 -2.00 9.06
CA ALA A 65 -13.07 -0.89 8.12
C ALA A 65 -14.49 -0.60 7.60
N THR A 66 -14.88 0.67 7.62
CA THR A 66 -16.08 1.14 6.90
C THR A 66 -15.91 1.00 5.38
N ASP A 67 -16.99 1.05 4.61
CA ASP A 67 -16.88 0.97 3.14
C ASP A 67 -16.10 2.15 2.54
N TYR A 68 -16.14 3.32 3.19
CA TYR A 68 -15.28 4.46 2.85
C TYR A 68 -13.81 4.12 3.07
N GLU A 69 -13.46 3.56 4.22
CA GLU A 69 -12.08 3.17 4.55
C GLU A 69 -11.55 2.03 3.66
N LYS A 70 -12.40 1.07 3.27
CA LYS A 70 -12.03 0.02 2.31
C LYS A 70 -11.64 0.61 0.95
N LYS A 71 -12.45 1.56 0.43
CA LYS A 71 -12.16 2.25 -0.84
C LYS A 71 -10.86 3.06 -0.75
N LEU A 72 -10.67 3.80 0.35
CA LEU A 72 -9.45 4.53 0.64
C LEU A 72 -8.23 3.58 0.70
N HIS A 73 -8.35 2.46 1.41
CA HIS A 73 -7.29 1.46 1.55
C HIS A 73 -6.85 0.89 0.20
N ILE A 74 -7.81 0.43 -0.62
CA ILE A 74 -7.53 -0.12 -1.94
C ILE A 74 -6.84 0.93 -2.81
N ALA A 75 -7.38 2.15 -2.88
CA ALA A 75 -6.79 3.23 -3.65
C ALA A 75 -5.35 3.54 -3.19
N PHE A 76 -5.10 3.52 -1.89
CA PHE A 76 -3.80 3.79 -1.29
C PHE A 76 -2.76 2.67 -1.56
N VAL A 77 -3.16 1.40 -1.42
CA VAL A 77 -2.31 0.24 -1.73
C VAL A 77 -2.05 0.11 -3.23
N GLU A 78 -2.97 0.55 -4.08
CA GLU A 78 -2.76 0.58 -5.53
C GLU A 78 -2.01 1.81 -6.01
N GLN A 79 -1.90 2.84 -5.17
CA GLN A 79 -1.41 4.16 -5.57
C GLN A 79 -2.19 4.69 -6.77
N ASN A 80 -3.51 4.44 -6.80
CA ASN A 80 -4.41 4.93 -7.83
C ASN A 80 -4.70 6.42 -7.57
N LEU A 81 -3.94 7.29 -8.23
CA LEU A 81 -4.00 8.74 -8.02
C LEU A 81 -5.36 9.35 -8.40
N SER A 82 -6.03 8.82 -9.42
CA SER A 82 -7.34 9.33 -9.84
C SER A 82 -8.37 9.22 -8.71
N ILE A 83 -8.34 8.10 -7.99
CA ILE A 83 -9.19 7.88 -6.82
C ILE A 83 -8.64 8.61 -5.60
N LEU A 84 -7.33 8.53 -5.32
CA LEU A 84 -6.70 9.15 -4.14
C LEU A 84 -6.83 10.68 -4.12
N ASN A 85 -6.89 11.35 -5.28
CA ASN A 85 -7.10 12.79 -5.36
C ASN A 85 -8.47 13.24 -4.81
N GLN A 86 -9.43 12.33 -4.70
CA GLN A 86 -10.74 12.58 -4.08
C GLN A 86 -10.66 12.65 -2.55
N TYR A 87 -9.54 12.23 -1.95
CA TYR A 87 -9.32 12.20 -0.51
C TYR A 87 -8.37 13.32 -0.07
N GLN A 88 -8.64 13.88 1.10
CA GLN A 88 -7.71 14.77 1.77
C GLN A 88 -6.49 13.97 2.23
N PHE A 89 -5.30 14.55 2.11
CA PHE A 89 -4.08 13.86 2.55
C PHE A 89 -4.13 13.51 4.03
N GLY A 90 -4.76 14.36 4.86
CA GLY A 90 -4.98 14.07 6.27
C GLY A 90 -5.78 12.79 6.52
N GLU A 91 -6.76 12.46 5.66
CA GLU A 91 -7.54 11.22 5.75
C GLU A 91 -6.67 10.00 5.44
N VAL A 92 -5.88 10.08 4.35
CA VAL A 92 -4.94 9.03 3.96
C VAL A 92 -3.87 8.79 5.05
N LEU A 93 -3.36 9.87 5.63
CA LEU A 93 -2.38 9.82 6.71
C LEU A 93 -2.98 9.22 7.99
N SER A 94 -4.18 9.65 8.37
CA SER A 94 -4.92 9.12 9.53
C SER A 94 -5.16 7.61 9.36
N TRP A 95 -5.60 7.19 8.19
CA TRP A 95 -5.79 5.79 7.84
C TRP A 95 -4.48 5.00 7.94
N SER A 96 -3.38 5.53 7.41
CA SER A 96 -2.06 4.89 7.50
C SER A 96 -1.59 4.75 8.95
N ASN A 97 -1.81 5.77 9.78
CA ASN A 97 -1.50 5.73 11.21
C ASN A 97 -2.35 4.67 11.96
N LYS A 98 -3.64 4.56 11.62
CA LYS A 98 -4.56 3.54 12.17
C LYS A 98 -4.01 2.12 11.90
N ILE A 99 -3.59 1.85 10.66
CA ILE A 99 -3.04 0.55 10.27
C ILE A 99 -1.71 0.26 11.00
N ILE A 100 -0.81 1.24 11.13
CA ILE A 100 0.45 1.05 11.88
C ILE A 100 0.19 0.74 13.34
N LYS A 101 -0.72 1.48 13.97
CA LYS A 101 -1.08 1.26 15.37
C LYS A 101 -1.64 -0.16 15.56
N ALA A 102 -2.54 -0.58 14.68
CA ALA A 102 -3.10 -1.93 14.72
C ALA A 102 -2.01 -3.01 14.54
N ASN A 103 -1.09 -2.84 13.58
CA ASN A 103 0.01 -3.78 13.40
C ASN A 103 0.98 -3.81 14.60
N SER A 104 1.19 -2.67 15.28
CA SER A 104 2.03 -2.64 16.49
C SER A 104 1.45 -3.42 17.66
N ILE A 105 0.10 -3.49 17.75
CA ILE A 105 -0.62 -4.23 18.78
C ILE A 105 -0.64 -5.73 18.42
N ASN A 106 -1.06 -6.05 17.20
CA ASN A 106 -1.33 -7.43 16.79
C ASN A 106 -0.10 -8.17 16.24
N LYS A 107 0.97 -7.43 15.89
CA LYS A 107 2.27 -7.97 15.44
C LYS A 107 2.16 -8.97 14.28
N ILE A 108 1.18 -8.79 13.40
CA ILE A 108 0.92 -9.67 12.25
C ILE A 108 2.04 -9.58 11.20
N TYR A 109 2.54 -8.37 10.96
CA TYR A 109 3.58 -8.10 9.98
C TYR A 109 4.83 -7.49 10.63
N SER A 110 5.98 -7.69 9.99
CA SER A 110 7.24 -7.04 10.38
C SER A 110 7.09 -5.52 10.47
N SER A 111 7.17 -4.96 11.68
CA SER A 111 6.96 -3.54 11.93
C SER A 111 7.88 -2.64 11.12
N THR A 112 9.16 -3.01 10.95
CA THR A 112 10.12 -2.21 10.19
C THR A 112 9.72 -2.10 8.73
N TYR A 113 9.52 -3.25 8.08
CA TYR A 113 9.16 -3.30 6.66
C TYR A 113 7.79 -2.65 6.41
N PHE A 114 6.83 -2.90 7.29
CA PHE A 114 5.47 -2.40 7.16
C PHE A 114 5.43 -0.86 7.23
N LYS A 115 6.14 -0.26 8.20
CA LYS A 115 6.28 1.19 8.33
C LYS A 115 6.95 1.81 7.10
N GLU A 116 8.05 1.21 6.65
CA GLU A 116 8.79 1.69 5.49
C GLU A 116 7.92 1.70 4.23
N GLN A 117 7.19 0.61 3.95
CA GLN A 117 6.33 0.53 2.76
C GLN A 117 5.17 1.54 2.80
N LEU A 118 4.52 1.72 3.94
CA LEU A 118 3.46 2.73 4.08
C LEU A 118 4.02 4.14 3.92
N TYR A 119 5.20 4.40 4.45
CA TYR A 119 5.85 5.69 4.35
C TYR A 119 6.23 6.05 2.91
N LEU A 120 6.84 5.11 2.18
CA LEU A 120 7.15 5.27 0.76
C LEU A 120 5.90 5.58 -0.08
N ARG A 121 4.75 4.99 0.28
CA ARG A 121 3.46 5.24 -0.37
C ARG A 121 2.91 6.63 -0.07
N LEU A 122 3.01 7.10 1.18
CA LEU A 122 2.63 8.48 1.55
C LEU A 122 3.49 9.51 0.81
N ILE A 123 4.80 9.27 0.75
CA ILE A 123 5.73 10.11 0.00
C ILE A 123 5.35 10.18 -1.48
N ARG A 124 5.09 9.03 -2.11
CA ARG A 124 4.70 8.96 -3.53
C ARG A 124 3.40 9.71 -3.78
N LEU A 125 2.43 9.63 -2.87
CA LEU A 125 1.19 10.39 -2.95
C LEU A 125 1.46 11.89 -2.93
N ILE A 126 2.20 12.41 -1.94
CA ILE A 126 2.54 13.84 -1.86
C ILE A 126 3.25 14.30 -3.14
N LYS A 127 4.18 13.49 -3.66
CA LYS A 127 4.97 13.83 -4.85
C LYS A 127 4.13 13.91 -6.12
N ARG A 128 3.06 13.10 -6.22
CA ARG A 128 2.26 12.93 -7.44
C ARG A 128 0.87 13.58 -7.39
N LYS A 129 0.44 14.09 -6.23
CA LYS A 129 -0.82 14.82 -6.11
C LYS A 129 -0.81 16.06 -7.00
N GLU A 130 -1.92 16.32 -7.68
CA GLU A 130 -2.05 17.43 -8.64
C GLU A 130 -1.82 18.79 -7.96
N SER A 131 -2.44 18.99 -6.79
CA SER A 131 -2.23 20.15 -5.94
C SER A 131 -1.27 19.80 -4.81
N LYS A 132 0.02 20.12 -5.00
CA LYS A 132 1.01 19.93 -3.95
C LYS A 132 0.83 20.99 -2.85
N ASN A 133 0.69 20.56 -1.60
CA ASN A 133 0.56 21.44 -0.44
C ASN A 133 1.74 21.21 0.53
N LEU A 134 2.47 22.27 0.88
CA LEU A 134 3.54 22.21 1.89
C LEU A 134 3.02 21.73 3.26
N LEU A 135 1.76 22.01 3.59
CA LEU A 135 1.13 21.53 4.82
C LEU A 135 1.06 19.99 4.87
N ASP A 136 0.93 19.31 3.73
CA ASP A 136 0.92 17.84 3.69
C ASP A 136 2.28 17.27 4.06
N MET A 137 3.37 17.92 3.65
CA MET A 137 4.73 17.55 4.12
C MET A 137 4.90 17.79 5.62
N ILE A 138 4.39 18.91 6.13
CA ILE A 138 4.47 19.22 7.56
C ILE A 138 3.69 18.19 8.38
N LYS A 139 2.47 17.84 7.95
CA LYS A 139 1.65 16.79 8.58
C LYS A 139 2.34 15.43 8.56
N LEU A 140 2.96 15.06 7.42
CA LEU A 140 3.73 13.82 7.33
C LEU A 140 4.92 13.82 8.30
N ARG A 141 5.65 14.94 8.40
CA ARG A 141 6.77 15.10 9.35
C ARG A 141 6.30 15.02 10.80
N GLN A 142 5.17 15.63 11.14
CA GLN A 142 4.60 15.52 12.49
C GLN A 142 4.23 14.07 12.83
N SER A 143 3.82 13.28 11.84
CA SER A 143 3.55 11.86 12.01
C SER A 143 4.80 10.96 11.91
N ALA A 144 6.01 11.52 11.79
CA ALA A 144 7.25 10.76 11.55
C ALA A 144 7.54 9.71 12.63
N GLU A 145 7.06 9.90 13.86
CA GLU A 145 7.17 8.90 14.94
C GLU A 145 6.56 7.54 14.57
N PHE A 146 5.52 7.53 13.72
CA PHE A 146 4.90 6.28 13.27
C PHE A 146 5.74 5.54 12.22
N TYR A 147 6.60 6.24 11.47
CA TYR A 147 7.24 5.71 10.27
C TYR A 147 8.76 5.64 10.38
N ASP A 148 9.42 6.78 10.55
CA ASP A 148 10.86 6.90 10.73
C ASP A 148 11.20 8.28 11.32
N LYS A 149 11.77 8.32 12.53
CA LYS A 149 12.16 9.56 13.22
C LYS A 149 13.40 10.22 12.60
N ARG A 150 14.13 9.55 11.70
CA ARG A 150 15.44 10.01 11.18
C ARG A 150 15.33 10.91 9.96
N ILE A 151 14.16 10.99 9.32
CA ILE A 151 14.01 11.75 8.08
C ILE A 151 13.92 13.24 8.37
N SER A 152 14.86 13.99 7.80
CA SER A 152 14.88 15.44 7.95
C SER A 152 13.85 16.09 7.04
N PHE A 153 13.47 17.33 7.38
CA PHE A 153 12.63 18.13 6.49
C PHE A 153 13.31 18.42 5.16
N ARG A 154 14.65 18.50 5.15
CA ARG A 154 15.44 18.66 3.92
C ARG A 154 15.27 17.47 2.99
N ASP A 155 15.25 16.25 3.53
CA ASP A 155 15.01 15.02 2.75
C ASP A 155 13.60 15.01 2.18
N LEU A 156 12.59 15.36 2.99
CA LEU A 156 11.21 15.52 2.52
C LEU A 156 11.09 16.57 1.40
N LEU A 157 11.76 17.71 1.55
CA LEU A 157 11.72 18.83 0.61
C LEU A 157 12.46 18.49 -0.69
N TYR A 158 13.54 17.72 -0.62
CA TYR A 158 14.23 17.17 -1.78
C TYR A 158 13.31 16.21 -2.56
N ILE A 159 12.64 15.30 -1.85
CA ILE A 159 11.70 14.35 -2.45
C ILE A 159 10.48 15.06 -3.06
N TYR A 160 10.02 16.15 -2.45
CA TYR A 160 8.90 16.96 -2.94
C TYR A 160 9.24 17.78 -4.19
N ARG A 161 10.48 18.31 -4.25
CA ARG A 161 10.94 19.21 -5.31
C ARG A 161 11.30 18.47 -6.60
N TYR A 162 11.86 17.27 -6.52
CA TYR A 162 12.33 16.52 -7.70
C TYR A 162 11.35 15.43 -8.12
N ARG A 163 10.90 15.49 -9.39
CA ARG A 163 9.95 14.55 -10.02
C ARG A 163 10.61 13.22 -10.37
#